data_AF-A0A7J3B0Z0-F1
#
_entry.id   AF-A0A7J3B0Z0-F1
#
_cell.length_a   1.000
_cell.length_b   1.000
_cell.length_c   1.000
_cell.angle_alpha   90.00
_cell.angle_beta   90.00
_cell.angle_gamma   90.00
#
_symmetry.space_group_name_H-M   'P 1'
#
loop_
_entity.id
_entity.type
_entity.pdbx_description
1 polymer ?
#
loop_
_entity_poly.entity_id
_entity_poly.type
_entity_poly.pdbx_seq_one_letter_code
_entity_poly.pdbx_strand_id
1 'polypeptide(L)' 'IVYLGIFPSFLAYYLHAMGLKRIEAGPASIISNLEPISALILGIFLGEQPGLLGFLGSALIISSAIIVSWRR' A
#
# COMPACT_ATOMS: atom_id res chain seq x y z
N ILE A 1 -3.64 -1.89 20.72
CA ILE A 1 -2.88 -3.16 20.57
C ILE A 1 -3.76 -4.26 19.97
N VAL A 2 -4.86 -4.66 20.63
CA VAL A 2 -5.77 -5.69 20.08
C VAL A 2 -6.37 -5.31 18.71
N TYR A 3 -6.81 -4.05 18.55
CA TYR A 3 -7.34 -3.54 17.28
C TYR A 3 -6.30 -3.59 16.14
N LEU A 4 -5.08 -3.11 16.39
CA LEU A 4 -3.97 -3.16 15.42
C LEU A 4 -3.48 -4.59 15.15
N GLY A 5 -3.62 -5.52 16.10
CA GLY A 5 -3.23 -6.91 15.87
C GLY A 5 -4.22 -7.69 15.00
N ILE A 6 -5.52 -7.44 15.16
CA ILE A 6 -6.54 -8.23 14.46
C ILE A 6 -6.78 -7.70 13.05
N PHE A 7 -6.91 -6.40 12.87
CA PHE A 7 -7.31 -5.82 11.58
C PHE A 7 -6.15 -5.74 10.58
N PRO A 8 -5.12 -4.88 10.78
CA PRO A 8 -4.07 -4.74 9.78
C PRO A 8 -3.08 -5.90 9.79
N SER A 9 -2.91 -6.63 10.89
CA SER A 9 -1.98 -7.77 10.91
C SER A 9 -2.66 -9.08 10.52
N PHE A 10 -3.68 -9.55 11.27
CA PHE A 10 -4.26 -10.86 10.99
C PHE A 10 -5.15 -10.86 9.74
N LEU A 11 -6.11 -9.94 9.66
CA LEU A 11 -7.10 -9.92 8.59
C LEU A 11 -6.46 -9.54 7.24
N ALA A 12 -5.60 -8.52 7.22
CA ALA A 12 -4.92 -8.10 5.98
C ALA A 12 -4.00 -9.21 5.43
N TYR A 13 -3.17 -9.84 6.26
CA TYR A 13 -2.33 -10.96 5.79
C TYR A 13 -3.16 -12.16 5.33
N TYR A 14 -4.25 -12.47 6.04
CA TYR A 14 -5.11 -13.59 5.66
C TYR A 14 -5.77 -13.35 4.30
N LEU A 15 -6.31 -12.15 4.06
CA LEU A 15 -6.86 -11.76 2.76
C LEU A 15 -5.77 -11.71 1.68
N HIS A 16 -4.57 -11.21 2.01
CA HIS A 16 -3.45 -11.17 1.08
C HIS A 16 -3.01 -12.58 0.66
N ALA A 17 -2.90 -13.51 1.61
CA ALA A 17 -2.57 -14.90 1.34
C ALA A 17 -3.68 -15.62 0.53
N MET A 18 -4.95 -15.29 0.78
CA MET A 18 -6.06 -15.79 -0.05
C MET A 18 -6.04 -15.20 -1.47
N GLY A 19 -5.71 -13.91 -1.61
CA GLY A 19 -5.56 -13.23 -2.89
C GLY A 19 -4.43 -13.83 -3.71
N LEU A 20 -3.29 -14.11 -3.09
CA LEU A 20 -2.12 -14.74 -3.74
C LEU A 20 -2.41 -16.16 -4.25
N LYS A 21 -3.38 -16.87 -3.65
CA LYS A 21 -3.86 -18.17 -4.13
C LYS A 21 -4.75 -18.08 -5.38
N ARG A 22 -5.33 -16.91 -5.68
CA ARG A 22 -6.27 -16.70 -6.80
C ARG A 22 -5.74 -15.76 -7.88
N ILE A 23 -4.71 -14.97 -7.57
CA ILE A 23 -4.12 -13.95 -8.41
C ILE A 23 -2.63 -14.26 -8.55
N GLU A 24 -2.12 -14.35 -9.77
CA GLU A 24 -0.68 -14.51 -10.01
C GLU A 24 0.11 -13.40 -9.30
N ALA A 25 1.36 -13.64 -8.94
CA ALA A 25 2.19 -12.69 -8.16
C ALA A 25 2.38 -11.30 -8.82
N GLY A 26 1.95 -11.11 -10.08
CA GLY A 26 1.97 -9.82 -10.77
C GLY A 26 0.93 -8.84 -10.24
N PRO A 27 -0.38 -9.11 -10.42
CA PRO A 27 -1.41 -8.19 -9.96
C PRO A 27 -1.42 -7.96 -8.44
N ALA A 28 -1.00 -8.95 -7.63
CA ALA A 28 -0.84 -8.75 -6.18
C ALA A 28 0.22 -7.66 -5.84
N SER A 29 1.31 -7.61 -6.61
CA SER A 29 2.35 -6.59 -6.42
C SER A 29 1.87 -5.19 -6.83
N ILE A 30 0.97 -5.08 -7.81
CA ILE A 30 0.34 -3.81 -8.21
C ILE A 30 -0.58 -3.31 -7.09
N ILE A 31 -1.34 -4.23 -6.45
CA ILE A 31 -2.21 -3.88 -5.32
C ILE A 31 -1.40 -3.41 -4.10
N SER A 32 -0.28 -4.07 -3.79
CA SER A 32 0.61 -3.60 -2.71
C SER A 32 1.21 -2.22 -2.98
N ASN A 33 1.43 -1.85 -4.25
CA ASN A 33 1.88 -0.50 -4.61
C ASN A 33 0.80 0.58 -4.42
N LEU A 34 -0.48 0.22 -4.29
CA LEU A 34 -1.57 1.16 -4.00
C LEU A 34 -1.69 1.48 -2.49
N GLU A 35 -1.17 0.62 -1.62
CA GLU A 35 -1.11 0.81 -0.17
C GLU A 35 -0.47 2.14 0.29
N PRO A 36 0.69 2.56 -0.25
CA PRO A 36 1.28 3.86 0.08
C PRO A 36 0.44 5.06 -0.39
N ILE A 37 -0.31 4.91 -1.49
CA ILE A 37 -1.22 5.96 -1.99
C ILE A 37 -2.44 6.08 -1.07
N SER A 38 -3.03 4.95 -0.65
CA SER A 38 -4.16 4.96 0.27
C SER A 38 -3.76 5.49 1.65
N ALA A 39 -2.56 5.17 2.13
CA ALA A 39 -1.99 5.74 3.36
C ALA A 39 -1.89 7.28 3.29
N LEU A 40 -1.40 7.84 2.17
CA LEU A 40 -1.33 9.29 1.99
C LEU A 40 -2.71 9.94 1.99
N ILE A 41 -3.68 9.36 1.26
CA ILE A 41 -5.06 9.89 1.19
C ILE A 41 -5.71 9.88 2.57
N LEU A 42 -5.56 8.78 3.32
CA LEU A 42 -6.09 8.66 4.68
C LEU A 42 -5.39 9.62 5.65
N GLY A 43 -4.08 9.82 5.52
CA GLY A 43 -3.32 10.79 6.32
C GLY A 43 -3.86 12.22 6.11
N ILE A 44 -4.07 12.63 4.85
CA ILE A 44 -4.66 13.94 4.54
C ILE A 44 -6.09 14.04 5.10
N PHE A 45 -6.89 12.97 4.98
CA PHE A 45 -8.26 12.93 5.51
C PHE A 45 -8.30 13.02 7.04
N LEU A 46 -7.28 12.49 7.72
CA LEU A 46 -7.10 12.59 9.17
C LEU A 46 -6.52 13.96 9.62
N GLY A 47 -6.26 14.87 8.67
CA GLY A 47 -5.71 16.20 8.95
C GLY A 47 -4.19 16.22 9.12
N GLU A 48 -3.49 15.13 8.83
CA GLU A 48 -2.03 15.14 8.78
C GLU A 48 -1.60 15.97 7.56
N GLN A 49 -0.83 17.04 7.80
CA GLN A 49 -0.22 17.81 6.73
C GLN A 49 1.07 17.10 6.32
N PRO A 50 1.11 16.41 5.17
CA PRO A 50 2.34 15.80 4.71
C PRO A 50 3.30 16.95 4.40
N GLY A 51 4.36 17.07 5.20
CA GLY A 51 5.43 18.02 4.90
C GLY A 51 6.10 17.68 3.56
N LEU A 52 7.07 18.49 3.14
CA LEU A 52 7.79 18.31 1.88
C LEU A 52 8.37 16.88 1.72
N LEU A 53 8.81 16.28 2.83
CA LEU A 53 9.31 14.90 2.89
C LEU A 53 8.21 13.85 2.62
N GLY A 54 6.97 14.07 3.08
CA GLY A 54 5.85 13.16 2.83
C GLY A 54 5.45 13.14 1.35
N PHE A 55 5.47 14.30 0.71
CA PHE A 55 5.26 14.41 -0.74
C PHE A 55 6.40 13.76 -1.54
N LEU A 56 7.66 14.00 -1.17
CA LEU A 56 8.81 13.38 -1.82
C LEU A 56 8.81 11.86 -1.68
N GLY A 57 8.51 11.34 -0.48
CA GLY A 57 8.38 9.91 -0.23
C GLY A 57 7.27 9.29 -1.08
N SER A 58 6.10 9.93 -1.12
CA SER A 58 4.97 9.46 -1.93
C SER A 58 5.30 9.46 -3.43
N ALA A 59 5.93 10.52 -3.92
CA ALA A 59 6.37 10.61 -5.32
C ALA A 59 7.38 9.51 -5.66
N LEU A 60 8.32 9.21 -4.75
CA LEU A 60 9.31 8.15 -4.95
C LEU A 60 8.65 6.77 -5.03
N ILE A 61 7.68 6.50 -4.15
CA ILE A 61 6.96 5.23 -4.13
C ILE A 61 6.11 5.04 -5.39
N ILE A 62 5.37 6.07 -5.81
CA ILE A 62 4.61 6.05 -7.07
C ILE A 62 5.55 5.81 -8.26
N SER A 63 6.68 6.50 -8.31
CA SER A 63 7.68 6.33 -9.38
C SER A 63 8.21 4.91 -9.43
N SER A 64 8.54 4.33 -8.27
CA SER A 64 8.98 2.93 -8.16
C SER A 64 7.90 1.96 -8.64
N ALA A 65 6.65 2.16 -8.22
CA ALA A 65 5.52 1.34 -8.62
C ALA A 65 5.29 1.34 -10.14
N ILE A 66 5.39 2.51 -10.78
CA ILE A 66 5.27 2.64 -12.24
C ILE A 66 6.39 1.89 -12.95
N ILE A 67 7.64 2.05 -12.51
CA ILE A 67 8.80 1.37 -13.10
C ILE A 67 8.66 -0.16 -13.00
N VAL A 68 8.26 -0.66 -11.83
CA VAL A 68 8.06 -2.10 -11.61
C VAL A 68 6.88 -2.63 -12.45
N SER A 69 5.79 -1.86 -12.55
CA SER A 69 4.64 -2.24 -13.37
C SER A 69 4.94 -2.23 -14.86
N TRP A 70 5.84 -1.38 -15.34
CA TRP A 70 6.25 -1.30 -16.75
C TRP A 70 7.26 -2.38 -17.15
N ARG A 71 7.95 -2.99 -16.18
CA ARG A 71 9.00 -4.00 -16.43
C ARG A 71 8.46 -5.43 -16.48
N ARG A 72 7.15 -5.62 -16.31
CA ARG A 72 6.43 -6.89 -16.54
C ARG A 72 5.64 -6.81 -17.84
#